data_AF-A0A2A8S662-F1
#
_entry.id   AF-A0A2A8S662-F1
#
_cell.length_a   1.000
_cell.length_b   1.000
_cell.length_c   1.000
_cell.angle_alpha   90.00
_cell.angle_beta   90.00
_cell.angle_gamma   90.00
#
_symmetry.space_group_name_H-M   'P 1'
#
loop_
_entity.id
_entity.type
_entity.pdbx_description
1 polymer ?
#
loop_
_entity_poly.entity_id
_entity_poly.type
_entity_poly.pdbx_seq_one_letter_code
_entity_poly.pdbx_strand_id
1 'polypeptide(L)'
;MTTKNQINYKTLQIWIKKGHRMYSYFRESCQNAKNMYNTTNFYIRQVYTGLTQDKELQPLQKEVLDMISKNIGKMNDTQLLSYQKKLGKEKTKPKEKQKEVKCNLFSEPTTEKPYVDCNFLDALFKAMIQNDYRALP
;
A
#
# COMPACT_ATOMS: atom_id res chain seq x y z
N MET A 1 -11.21 -17.34 -43.83
CA MET A 1 -10.18 -17.47 -42.79
C MET A 1 -9.91 -16.09 -42.22
N THR A 2 -10.34 -15.82 -40.99
CA THR A 2 -10.15 -14.51 -40.32
C THR A 2 -8.77 -14.47 -39.67
N THR A 3 -7.87 -13.64 -40.19
CA THR A 3 -6.57 -13.34 -39.59
C THR A 3 -6.81 -12.64 -38.25
N LYS A 4 -6.52 -13.34 -37.14
CA LYS A 4 -6.39 -12.72 -35.82
C LYS A 4 -5.25 -11.70 -35.91
N ASN A 5 -5.54 -10.42 -35.72
CA ASN A 5 -4.52 -9.38 -35.53
C ASN A 5 -3.69 -9.75 -34.28
N GLN A 6 -2.49 -10.25 -34.51
CA GLN A 6 -1.55 -10.63 -33.46
C GLN A 6 -0.90 -9.34 -32.95
N ILE A 7 -1.35 -8.86 -31.78
CA ILE A 7 -0.78 -7.67 -31.15
C ILE A 7 0.61 -8.06 -30.63
N ASN A 8 1.64 -7.71 -31.39
CA ASN A 8 3.03 -7.90 -30.98
C ASN A 8 3.43 -6.74 -30.05
N TYR A 9 3.51 -7.01 -28.75
CA TYR A 9 4.06 -6.07 -27.78
C TYR A 9 5.57 -5.88 -28.06
N LYS A 10 5.99 -4.63 -28.24
CA LYS A 10 7.41 -4.26 -28.34
C LYS A 10 7.83 -3.60 -27.03
N THR A 11 8.86 -4.15 -26.38
CA THR A 11 9.49 -3.55 -25.22
C THR A 11 10.67 -2.72 -25.67
N LEU A 12 10.75 -1.47 -25.19
CA LEU A 12 11.87 -0.58 -25.45
C LEU A 12 12.62 -0.31 -24.14
N GLN A 13 13.94 -0.37 -24.19
CA GLN A 13 14.81 0.01 -23.07
C GLN A 13 15.48 1.34 -23.39
N ILE A 14 15.22 2.36 -22.58
CA ILE A 14 15.82 3.69 -22.74
C ILE A 14 16.79 3.92 -21.57
N TRP A 15 18.04 4.21 -21.91
CA TRP A 15 19.09 4.47 -20.93
C TRP A 15 19.15 5.96 -20.60
N ILE A 16 18.72 6.34 -19.40
CA ILE A 16 18.77 7.72 -18.94
C ILE A 16 20.13 7.99 -18.29
N LYS A 17 21.02 8.70 -19.00
CA LYS A 17 22.36 9.06 -18.52
C LYS A 17 22.37 10.45 -17.87
N LYS A 18 23.42 10.74 -17.09
CA LYS A 18 23.71 12.09 -16.56
C LYS A 18 23.72 13.09 -17.72
N GLY A 19 23.03 14.22 -17.57
CA GLY A 19 22.84 15.24 -18.61
C GLY A 19 21.48 15.17 -19.34
N HIS A 20 20.75 14.05 -19.25
CA HIS A 20 19.37 14.00 -19.75
C HIS A 20 18.43 14.81 -18.84
N ARG A 21 17.46 15.54 -19.41
CA ARG A 21 16.53 16.42 -18.65
C ARG A 21 15.76 15.70 -17.54
N MET A 22 15.46 14.42 -17.73
CA MET A 22 14.74 13.58 -16.76
C MET A 22 15.67 12.84 -15.78
N TYR A 23 16.99 13.00 -15.89
CA TYR A 23 17.92 12.22 -15.07
C TYR A 23 17.70 12.47 -13.58
N SER A 24 17.53 13.74 -13.19
CA SER A 24 17.27 14.15 -11.80
C SER A 24 16.01 13.49 -11.24
N TYR A 25 14.91 13.59 -12.01
CA TYR A 25 13.62 13.00 -11.66
C TYR A 25 13.73 11.49 -11.42
N PHE A 26 14.27 10.74 -12.39
CA PHE A 26 14.37 9.29 -12.24
C PHE A 26 15.35 8.87 -11.14
N ARG A 27 16.43 9.64 -10.92
CA ARG A 27 17.35 9.39 -9.80
C ARG A 27 16.64 9.54 -8.47
N GLU A 28 15.84 10.58 -8.29
CA GLU A 28 15.05 10.82 -7.09
C GLU A 28 13.98 9.74 -6.90
N SER A 29 13.21 9.41 -7.95
CA SER A 29 12.21 8.33 -7.87
C SER A 29 12.84 6.98 -7.49
N CYS A 30 14.01 6.63 -8.04
CA CYS A 30 14.73 5.42 -7.66
C CYS A 30 15.16 5.44 -6.18
N GLN A 31 15.59 6.59 -5.68
CA GLN A 31 15.96 6.75 -4.27
C GLN A 31 14.75 6.60 -3.36
N ASN A 32 13.63 7.26 -3.67
CA ASN A 32 12.38 7.17 -2.91
C ASN A 32 11.83 5.75 -2.91
N ALA A 33 11.91 5.04 -4.05
CA ALA A 33 11.51 3.64 -4.14
C ALA A 33 12.38 2.74 -3.26
N LYS A 34 13.70 2.97 -3.22
CA LYS A 34 14.60 2.25 -2.32
C LYS A 34 14.30 2.54 -0.85
N ASN A 35 14.01 3.78 -0.51
CA ASN A 35 13.58 4.17 0.84
C ASN A 35 12.30 3.40 1.21
N MET A 36 11.29 3.41 0.33
CA MET A 36 10.04 2.69 0.56
C MET A 36 10.21 1.18 0.72
N TYR A 37 11.11 0.57 -0.05
CA TYR A 37 11.46 -0.84 0.12
C TYR A 37 12.02 -1.12 1.52
N ASN A 38 12.96 -0.30 1.97
CA ASN A 38 13.56 -0.43 3.31
C ASN A 38 12.55 -0.17 4.42
N THR A 39 11.73 0.89 4.30
CA THR A 39 10.67 1.24 5.25
C THR A 39 9.64 0.13 5.35
N THR A 40 9.20 -0.43 4.22
CA THR A 40 8.26 -1.57 4.20
C THR A 40 8.81 -2.76 4.96
N ASN A 41 10.04 -3.17 4.67
CA ASN A 41 10.69 -4.28 5.37
C ASN A 41 10.92 -3.97 6.86
N PHE A 42 11.25 -2.72 7.19
CA PHE A 42 11.38 -2.29 8.57
C PHE A 42 10.05 -2.46 9.33
N TYR A 43 8.93 -1.97 8.79
CA TYR A 43 7.61 -2.12 9.42
C TYR A 43 7.23 -3.59 9.59
N ILE A 44 7.36 -4.41 8.53
CA ILE A 44 7.08 -5.85 8.60
C ILE A 44 7.87 -6.50 9.73
N ARG A 45 9.17 -6.20 9.81
CA ARG A 45 10.05 -6.76 10.84
C ARG A 45 9.67 -6.29 12.23
N GLN A 46 9.50 -4.98 12.44
CA GLN A 46 9.21 -4.42 13.77
C GLN A 46 7.88 -4.93 14.32
N VAL A 47 6.84 -5.00 13.49
CA VAL A 47 5.54 -5.55 13.89
C VAL A 47 5.68 -7.03 14.22
N TYR A 48 6.26 -7.82 13.31
CA TYR A 48 6.37 -9.25 13.49
C TYR A 48 7.18 -9.61 14.73
N THR A 49 8.39 -9.08 14.87
CA THR A 49 9.23 -9.38 16.03
C THR A 49 8.68 -8.78 17.31
N GLY A 50 8.06 -7.59 17.26
CA GLY A 50 7.43 -6.98 18.43
C GLY A 50 6.29 -7.82 19.01
N LEU A 51 5.52 -8.50 18.16
CA LEU A 51 4.36 -9.29 18.58
C LEU A 51 4.66 -10.77 18.86
N THR A 52 5.79 -11.30 18.38
CA THR A 52 6.10 -12.74 18.45
C THR A 52 7.31 -13.08 19.30
N GLN A 53 8.16 -12.11 19.64
CA GLN A 53 9.30 -12.37 20.51
C GLN A 53 8.87 -12.47 21.98
N ASP A 54 9.57 -13.30 22.75
CA ASP A 54 9.38 -13.43 24.20
C ASP A 54 10.32 -12.48 24.97
N LYS A 55 10.34 -11.21 24.54
CA LYS A 55 11.19 -10.15 25.11
C LYS A 55 10.41 -8.86 25.18
N GLU A 56 10.82 -7.97 26.08
CA GLU A 56 10.27 -6.62 26.15
C GLU A 56 10.41 -5.90 24.80
N LEU A 57 9.40 -5.08 24.48
CA LEU A 57 9.36 -4.29 23.27
C LEU A 57 10.51 -3.29 23.26
N GLN A 58 11.32 -3.36 22.21
CA GLN A 58 12.30 -2.32 21.92
C GLN A 58 11.60 -1.02 21.52
N PRO A 59 12.26 0.14 21.74
CA PRO A 59 11.66 1.44 21.43
C PRO A 59 11.10 1.57 20.02
N LEU A 60 11.82 1.06 19.01
CA LEU A 60 11.37 1.10 17.61
C LEU A 60 10.18 0.18 17.31
N GLN A 61 10.07 -0.96 18.01
CA GLN A 61 8.91 -1.84 17.88
C GLN A 61 7.67 -1.15 18.45
N LYS A 62 7.82 -0.52 19.62
CA LYS A 62 6.76 0.27 20.24
C LYS A 62 6.34 1.43 19.36
N GLU A 63 7.29 2.19 18.81
CA GLU A 63 7.01 3.32 17.91
C GLU A 63 6.20 2.88 16.67
N VAL A 64 6.57 1.74 16.06
CA VAL A 64 5.83 1.22 14.90
C VAL A 64 4.42 0.77 15.26
N LEU A 65 4.24 0.08 16.39
CA LEU A 65 2.91 -0.35 16.85
C LEU A 65 2.03 0.85 17.24
N ASP A 66 2.60 1.84 17.93
CA ASP A 66 1.91 3.10 18.27
C ASP A 66 1.49 3.87 17.00
N MET A 67 2.35 3.91 15.98
CA MET A 67 2.03 4.51 14.68
C MET A 67 0.88 3.79 13.98
N ILE A 68 0.81 2.47 14.07
CA ILE A 68 -0.31 1.69 13.53
C ILE A 68 -1.60 2.03 14.28
N SER A 69 -1.58 1.95 15.61
CA SER A 69 -2.77 2.21 16.43
C SER A 69 -3.29 3.64 16.23
N LYS A 70 -2.39 4.63 16.14
CA LYS A 70 -2.74 6.02 15.86
C LYS A 70 -3.43 6.24 14.51
N ASN A 71 -3.16 5.40 13.50
CA ASN A 71 -3.63 5.61 12.13
C ASN A 71 -4.70 4.62 11.66
N ILE A 72 -4.97 3.53 12.41
CA ILE A 72 -5.95 2.50 12.03
C ILE A 72 -7.35 3.09 11.80
N GLY A 73 -7.75 4.08 12.61
CA GLY A 73 -9.01 4.80 12.43
C GLY A 73 -9.09 5.50 11.07
N LYS A 74 -8.06 6.29 10.71
CA LYS A 74 -8.00 7.00 9.42
C LYS A 74 -7.98 6.05 8.22
N MET A 75 -7.30 4.90 8.36
CA MET A 75 -7.31 3.85 7.33
C MET A 75 -8.72 3.33 7.12
N ASN A 76 -9.44 3.03 8.21
CA ASN A 76 -10.80 2.52 8.17
C ASN A 76 -11.83 3.55 7.69
N ASP A 77 -11.68 4.83 8.03
CA ASP A 77 -12.51 5.91 7.49
C ASP A 77 -12.44 5.95 5.96
N THR A 78 -11.23 5.79 5.40
CA THR A 78 -11.03 5.74 3.95
C THR A 78 -11.72 4.52 3.32
N GLN A 79 -11.65 3.36 3.98
CA GLN A 79 -12.32 2.14 3.54
C GLN A 79 -13.84 2.28 3.58
N LEU A 80 -14.39 2.90 4.63
CA LEU A 80 -15.81 3.17 4.77
C LEU A 80 -16.32 4.11 3.67
N LEU A 81 -15.59 5.20 3.38
CA LEU A 81 -15.94 6.11 2.29
C LEU A 81 -15.94 5.40 0.93
N SER A 82 -14.94 4.57 0.66
CA SER A 82 -14.86 3.77 -0.58
C SER A 82 -16.02 2.77 -0.68
N TYR A 83 -16.33 2.11 0.44
CA TYR A 83 -17.44 1.17 0.56
C TYR A 83 -18.80 1.83 0.29
N GLN A 84 -19.09 2.96 0.95
CA GLN A 84 -20.34 3.70 0.76
C GLN A 84 -20.53 4.15 -0.70
N LYS A 85 -19.46 4.62 -1.34
CA LYS A 85 -19.47 4.99 -2.77
C LYS A 85 -19.80 3.79 -3.66
N LYS A 86 -19.20 2.63 -3.40
CA LYS A 86 -19.47 1.39 -4.16
C LYS A 86 -20.91 0.92 -3.94
N LEU A 87 -21.38 0.93 -2.69
CA LEU A 87 -22.74 0.54 -2.33
C LEU A 87 -23.80 1.45 -2.99
N GLY A 88 -23.54 2.76 -3.05
CA GLY A 88 -24.38 3.70 -3.80
C GLY A 88 -24.47 3.34 -5.30
N LYS A 89 -23.34 3.00 -5.93
CA LYS A 89 -23.29 2.57 -7.33
C LYS A 89 -23.95 1.21 -7.61
N GLU A 90 -23.92 0.28 -6.65
CA GLU A 90 -24.64 -0.99 -6.81
C GLU A 90 -26.15 -0.78 -6.69
N LYS A 91 -26.61 0.07 -5.76
CA LYS A 91 -28.04 0.38 -5.59
C LYS A 91 -28.72 0.97 -6.84
N THR A 92 -27.97 1.63 -7.72
CA THR A 92 -28.50 2.17 -8.99
C THR A 92 -28.64 1.11 -10.09
N LYS A 93 -28.10 -0.10 -9.91
CA LYS A 93 -28.21 -1.18 -10.91
C LYS A 93 -29.51 -1.95 -10.74
N PRO A 94 -30.04 -2.57 -11.82
CA PRO A 94 -31.14 -3.53 -11.71
C PRO A 94 -30.80 -4.64 -10.71
N LYS A 95 -31.77 -5.08 -9.90
CA LYS A 95 -31.57 -6.06 -8.80
C LYS A 95 -30.79 -7.31 -9.21
N GLU A 96 -31.08 -7.83 -10.41
CA GLU A 96 -30.43 -9.01 -11.01
C GLU A 96 -28.91 -8.83 -11.26
N LYS A 97 -28.44 -7.58 -11.39
CA LYS A 97 -27.05 -7.22 -11.65
C LYS A 97 -26.32 -6.64 -10.44
N GLN A 98 -27.01 -6.49 -9.30
CA GLN A 98 -26.40 -5.97 -8.08
C GLN A 98 -25.45 -7.00 -7.50
N LYS A 99 -24.25 -6.55 -7.14
CA LYS A 99 -23.27 -7.40 -6.45
C LYS A 99 -23.23 -7.05 -4.97
N GLU A 100 -22.98 -8.07 -4.15
CA GLU A 100 -22.64 -7.85 -2.74
C GLU A 100 -21.35 -7.03 -2.66
N VAL A 101 -21.40 -5.93 -1.91
CA VAL A 101 -20.22 -5.13 -1.60
C VAL A 101 -19.81 -5.45 -0.16
N LYS A 102 -18.54 -5.81 0.04
CA LYS A 102 -17.95 -6.04 1.36
C LYS A 102 -17.12 -4.83 1.80
N CYS A 103 -17.20 -4.48 3.07
CA CYS A 103 -16.34 -3.49 3.69
C CYS A 103 -15.16 -4.19 4.34
N ASN A 104 -13.98 -4.08 3.74
CA ASN A 104 -12.75 -4.72 4.23
C ASN A 104 -12.02 -3.73 5.14
N LEU A 105 -12.46 -3.68 6.40
CA LEU A 105 -11.79 -2.90 7.43
C LEU A 105 -10.50 -3.59 7.89
N PHE A 106 -9.53 -2.77 8.27
CA PHE A 106 -8.29 -3.21 8.86
C PHE A 106 -8.45 -3.36 10.37
N SER A 107 -7.74 -4.34 10.92
CA SER A 107 -7.54 -4.55 12.36
C SER A 107 -6.08 -4.35 12.70
N GLU A 108 -5.78 -3.97 13.93
CA GLU A 108 -4.40 -3.97 14.42
C GLU A 108 -3.81 -5.40 14.39
N PRO A 109 -2.51 -5.54 14.10
CA PRO A 109 -1.84 -6.83 14.17
C PRO A 109 -1.76 -7.31 15.63
N THR A 110 -1.87 -8.62 15.84
CA THR A 110 -1.85 -9.26 17.16
C THR A 110 -0.80 -10.37 17.20
N THR A 111 -0.53 -10.92 18.38
CA THR A 111 0.37 -12.09 18.52
C THR A 111 -0.10 -13.28 17.68
N GLU A 112 -1.41 -13.49 17.52
CA GLU A 112 -1.97 -14.54 16.66
C GLU A 112 -1.87 -14.20 15.16
N LYS A 113 -1.99 -12.92 14.80
CA LYS A 113 -1.94 -12.42 13.43
C LYS A 113 -0.96 -11.25 13.32
N PRO A 114 0.35 -11.51 13.39
CA PRO A 114 1.36 -10.46 13.45
C PRO A 114 1.75 -9.91 12.06
N TYR A 115 1.21 -10.49 11.00
CA TYR A 115 1.58 -10.14 9.63
C TYR A 115 0.79 -8.93 9.13
N VAL A 116 1.52 -7.93 8.61
CA VAL A 116 0.98 -6.79 7.88
C VAL A 116 1.29 -6.96 6.40
N ASP A 117 0.25 -7.07 5.58
CA ASP A 117 0.40 -7.26 4.13
C ASP A 117 0.64 -5.94 3.38
N CYS A 118 0.90 -6.03 2.08
CA CYS A 118 1.14 -4.85 1.24
C CYS A 118 -0.07 -3.90 1.21
N ASN A 119 -1.31 -4.41 1.30
CA ASN A 119 -2.50 -3.56 1.28
C ASN A 119 -2.64 -2.77 2.59
N PHE A 120 -2.32 -3.40 3.72
CA PHE A 120 -2.28 -2.77 5.03
C PHE A 120 -1.23 -1.65 5.05
N LEU A 121 0.00 -1.96 4.61
CA LEU A 121 1.10 -0.98 4.61
C LEU A 121 0.86 0.16 3.61
N ASP A 122 0.28 -0.13 2.44
CA ASP A 122 -0.15 0.88 1.48
C ASP A 122 -1.15 1.88 2.10
N ALA A 123 -2.18 1.37 2.79
CA ALA A 123 -3.15 2.21 3.49
C ALA A 123 -2.52 2.99 4.65
N LEU A 124 -1.63 2.36 5.42
CA LEU A 124 -0.91 2.99 6.52
C LEU A 124 -0.03 4.16 6.04
N PHE A 125 0.80 3.94 5.02
CA PHE A 125 1.69 4.98 4.49
C PHE A 125 0.92 6.16 3.89
N LYS A 126 -0.25 5.90 3.28
CA LYS A 126 -1.17 6.97 2.85
C LYS A 126 -1.71 7.78 4.01
N ALA A 127 -2.14 7.12 5.09
CA ALA A 127 -2.72 7.74 6.28
C ALA A 127 -1.67 8.55 7.08
N MET A 128 -0.43 8.06 7.12
CA MET A 128 0.71 8.74 7.75
C MET A 128 1.25 9.91 6.93
N ILE A 129 0.86 10.04 5.66
CA ILE A 129 1.43 11.00 4.72
C ILE A 129 2.95 10.79 4.61
N GLN A 130 3.37 9.53 4.41
CA GLN A 130 4.79 9.20 4.29
C GLN A 130 5.37 9.88 3.03
N ASN A 131 6.47 10.62 3.20
CA ASN A 131 6.99 11.53 2.18
C ASN A 131 7.49 10.80 0.92
N ASP A 132 8.32 9.76 1.08
CA ASP A 132 8.86 8.99 -0.05
C ASP A 132 7.72 8.32 -0.85
N TYR A 133 6.70 7.79 -0.16
CA TYR A 133 5.52 7.18 -0.74
C TYR A 133 4.73 8.19 -1.58
N ARG A 134 4.54 9.41 -1.07
CA ARG A 134 3.84 10.49 -1.78
C ARG A 134 4.65 11.07 -2.95
N ALA A 135 5.97 10.93 -2.91
CA ALA A 135 6.88 11.39 -3.96
C ALA A 135 7.04 10.37 -5.11
N LEU A 136 6.48 9.16 -4.97
CA LEU A 136 6.39 8.19 -6.05
C LEU A 136 5.16 8.46 -6.94
N PRO A 137 5.26 8.16 -8.25
CA PRO A 137 4.19 8.41 -9.22
C PRO A 137 2.95 7.52 -9.02
#